data_AF-A0A0R1Y3D8-F1
#
_entry.id   AF-A0A0R1Y3D8-F1
#
_cell.length_a   1.000
_cell.length_b   1.000
_cell.length_c   1.000
_cell.angle_alpha   90.00
_cell.angle_beta   90.00
_cell.angle_gamma   90.00
#
_symmetry.space_group_name_H-M   'P 1'
#
loop_
_entity.id
_entity.type
_entity.pdbx_description
1 polymer ?
#
loop_
_entity_poly.entity_id
_entity_poly.type
_entity_poly.pdbx_seq_one_letter_code
_entity_poly.pdbx_strand_id
1 'polypeptide(L)'
;MNIYNSLVYVFKHTFEFADGPAESRRSVYWWFVLAVSILFKICYRISPVLGGALGLIVFLPNVSAIMRRLKYLNIEPYLAWLTYVPIINLIVLVWMIRTKPEVA
;
A
#
# COMPACT_ATOMS: atom_id res chain seq x y z
N MET A 1 7.56 -17.83 18.26
CA MET A 1 6.92 -17.45 16.98
C MET A 1 8.04 -17.27 15.96
N ASN A 2 8.19 -18.21 15.00
CA ASN A 2 9.28 -18.16 14.02
C ASN A 2 9.04 -17.04 13.00
N ILE A 3 10.06 -16.20 12.75
CA ILE A 3 10.05 -15.11 11.75
C ILE A 3 9.60 -15.60 10.37
N TYR A 4 9.92 -16.85 10.02
CA TYR A 4 9.47 -17.52 8.81
C TYR A 4 7.93 -17.55 8.67
N ASN A 5 7.21 -17.90 9.74
CA ASN A 5 5.75 -17.96 9.71
C ASN A 5 5.13 -16.56 9.61
N SER A 6 5.76 -15.54 10.19
CA SER A 6 5.34 -14.15 10.04
C SER A 6 5.55 -13.64 8.61
N LEU A 7 6.68 -13.97 7.98
CA LEU A 7 6.95 -13.63 6.58
C LEU A 7 5.95 -14.29 5.63
N VAL A 8 5.71 -15.59 5.78
CA VAL A 8 4.75 -16.33 4.94
C VAL A 8 3.33 -15.81 5.14
N TYR A 9 2.93 -15.49 6.38
CA TYR A 9 1.60 -14.93 6.66
C TYR A 9 1.41 -13.55 5.99
N VAL A 10 2.41 -12.67 6.06
CA VAL A 10 2.40 -11.36 5.40
C VAL A 10 2.36 -11.53 3.89
N PHE A 11 3.24 -12.32 3.29
CA PHE A 11 3.23 -12.54 1.84
C PHE A 11 1.92 -13.14 1.33
N LYS A 12 1.33 -14.09 2.06
CA LYS A 12 0.06 -14.71 1.69
C LYS A 12 -1.11 -13.71 1.71
N HIS A 13 -1.20 -12.85 2.72
CA HIS A 13 -2.27 -11.85 2.85
C HIS A 13 -1.99 -10.55 2.10
N THR A 14 -0.75 -10.29 1.65
CA THR A 14 -0.41 -9.08 0.87
C THR A 14 -1.08 -9.07 -0.52
N PHE A 15 -1.39 -10.26 -1.06
CA PHE A 15 -1.99 -10.43 -2.39
C PHE A 15 -3.44 -10.94 -2.36
N GLU A 16 -4.09 -11.02 -1.18
CA GLU A 16 -5.53 -11.32 -1.09
C GLU A 16 -6.34 -10.10 -1.57
N PHE A 17 -6.49 -9.99 -2.89
CA PHE A 17 -7.17 -8.87 -3.55
C PHE A 17 -8.66 -9.13 -3.82
N ALA A 18 -9.17 -10.35 -3.61
CA ALA A 18 -10.42 -10.78 -4.22
C ALA A 18 -11.61 -10.96 -3.28
N ASP A 19 -11.46 -11.33 -2.00
CA ASP A 19 -12.63 -11.69 -1.19
C ASP A 19 -12.54 -11.23 0.28
N GLY A 20 -13.29 -10.18 0.59
CA GLY A 20 -13.64 -9.80 1.97
C GLY A 20 -13.10 -8.44 2.45
N PRO A 21 -13.63 -7.90 3.56
CA PRO A 21 -13.27 -6.60 4.12
C PRO A 21 -11.86 -6.56 4.74
N ALA A 22 -10.91 -7.36 4.24
CA ALA A 22 -9.57 -7.53 4.81
C ALA A 22 -8.67 -6.28 4.63
N GLU A 23 -8.95 -5.42 3.64
CA GLU A 23 -8.30 -4.10 3.49
C GLU A 23 -8.80 -3.05 4.51
N SER A 24 -9.84 -3.37 5.28
CA SER A 24 -10.32 -2.59 6.43
C SER A 24 -9.31 -2.59 7.58
N ARG A 25 -8.48 -3.65 7.70
CA ARG A 25 -7.47 -3.77 8.75
C ARG A 25 -6.28 -2.88 8.43
N ARG A 26 -6.22 -1.74 9.11
CA ARG A 26 -5.16 -0.72 9.04
C ARG A 26 -3.75 -1.34 8.88
N SER A 27 -3.45 -2.42 9.60
CA SER A 27 -2.16 -3.11 9.55
C SER A 27 -1.79 -3.69 8.18
N VAL A 28 -2.74 -4.26 7.44
CA VAL A 28 -2.47 -4.93 6.13
C VAL A 28 -2.03 -3.89 5.09
N TYR A 29 -2.71 -2.74 5.05
CA TYR A 29 -2.34 -1.62 4.20
C TYR A 29 -0.91 -1.13 4.49
N TRP A 30 -0.55 -0.92 5.77
CA TRP A 30 0.79 -0.46 6.13
C TRP A 30 1.88 -1.48 5.83
N TRP A 31 1.59 -2.79 5.97
CA TRP A 31 2.51 -3.85 5.55
C TRP A 31 2.74 -3.86 4.04
N PHE A 32 1.69 -3.64 3.24
CA PHE A 32 1.82 -3.48 1.79
C PHE A 32 2.70 -2.27 1.44
N VAL A 33 2.44 -1.08 2.01
CA VAL A 33 3.25 0.12 1.77
C VAL A 33 4.72 -0.10 2.14
N LEU A 34 4.98 -0.78 3.27
CA LEU A 34 6.35 -1.14 3.69
C LEU A 34 7.02 -2.12 2.74
N ALA A 35 6.33 -3.20 2.35
CA ALA A 35 6.86 -4.20 1.43
C ALA A 35 7.25 -3.58 0.08
N VAL A 36 6.36 -2.74 -0.47
CA VAL A 36 6.60 -2.00 -1.71
C VAL A 36 7.79 -1.06 -1.57
N SER A 37 7.88 -0.30 -0.46
CA SER A 37 8.98 0.64 -0.22
C SER A 37 10.34 -0.05 -0.10
N ILE A 38 10.39 -1.23 0.54
CA ILE A 38 11.61 -2.03 0.68
C ILE A 38 12.02 -2.62 -0.66
N LEU A 39 11.09 -3.24 -1.39
CA LEU A 39 11.33 -3.78 -2.72
C LEU A 39 11.86 -2.72 -3.68
N PHE A 40 11.27 -1.52 -3.67
CA PHE A 40 11.74 -0.40 -4.46
C PHE A 40 13.20 -0.04 -4.17
N LYS A 41 13.56 0.08 -2.89
CA LYS A 41 14.93 0.42 -2.48
C LYS A 41 15.92 -0.67 -2.87
N ILE A 42 15.57 -1.94 -2.70
CA ILE A 42 16.43 -3.07 -3.08
C ILE A 42 16.65 -3.07 -4.59
N CYS A 43 15.57 -2.97 -5.38
CA CYS A 43 15.68 -3.05 -6.83
C CYS A 43 16.39 -1.84 -7.45
N TYR A 44 16.20 -0.64 -6.90
CA TYR A 44 16.94 0.55 -7.33
C TYR A 44 18.45 0.44 -7.05
N ARG A 45 18.85 -0.31 -6.01
CA ARG A 45 20.27 -0.57 -5.70
C ARG A 45 20.90 -1.61 -6.62
N ILE A 46 20.11 -2.53 -7.18
CA ILE A 46 20.56 -3.54 -8.15
C ILE A 46 20.67 -2.93 -9.54
N SER A 47 19.61 -2.28 -10.02
CA SER A 47 19.59 -1.60 -11.31
C SER A 47 18.50 -0.54 -11.34
N PRO A 48 18.81 0.70 -11.78
CA PRO A 48 17.81 1.75 -11.95
C PRO A 48 16.65 1.34 -12.87
N VAL A 49 16.95 0.52 -13.89
CA VAL A 49 15.95 0.03 -14.88
C VAL A 49 14.98 -0.95 -14.22
N LEU A 50 15.49 -1.87 -13.39
CA LEU A 50 14.65 -2.81 -12.63
C LEU A 50 13.78 -2.09 -11.61
N GLY A 51 14.31 -1.06 -10.94
CA GLY A 51 13.55 -0.20 -10.05
C GLY A 51 12.40 0.52 -10.78
N GLY A 52 12.65 1.04 -11.97
CA GLY A 52 11.63 1.67 -12.81
C GLY A 52 10.53 0.69 -13.25
N ALA A 53 10.90 -0.51 -13.71
CA ALA A 53 9.95 -1.54 -14.15
C ALA A 53 9.05 -2.04 -13.00
N LEU A 54 9.63 -2.29 -11.83
CA LEU A 54 8.86 -2.63 -10.63
C LEU A 54 7.94 -1.49 -10.20
N GLY A 55 8.39 -0.24 -10.38
CA GLY A 55 7.55 0.93 -10.19
C GLY A 55 6.25 0.86 -10.97
N LEU A 56 6.32 0.53 -12.26
CA LEU A 56 5.14 0.41 -13.12
C LEU A 56 4.23 -0.76 -12.73
N ILE A 57 4.81 -1.92 -12.39
CA ILE A 57 4.05 -3.11 -12.00
C ILE A 57 3.30 -2.88 -10.68
N VAL A 58 3.96 -2.26 -9.71
CA VAL A 58 3.43 -2.05 -8.36
C VAL A 58 2.58 -0.79 -8.25
N PHE A 59 2.68 0.12 -9.23
CA PHE A 59 1.89 1.35 -9.28
C PHE A 59 0.39 1.08 -9.24
N LEU A 60 -0.10 0.20 -10.12
CA LEU A 60 -1.53 -0.07 -10.24
C LEU A 60 -2.12 -0.74 -8.97
N PRO A 61 -1.47 -1.78 -8.39
CA PRO A 61 -1.85 -2.31 -7.08
C PRO A 61 -1.84 -1.26 -5.98
N ASN A 62 -0.83 -0.39 -5.94
CA ASN A 62 -0.70 0.64 -4.92
C ASN A 62 -1.86 1.65 -4.98
N VAL A 63 -2.17 2.17 -6.17
CA VAL A 63 -3.31 3.08 -6.37
C VAL A 63 -4.61 2.40 -5.97
N SER A 64 -4.81 1.13 -6.37
CA SER A 64 -6.02 0.37 -6.02
C SER A 64 -6.19 0.20 -4.50
N ALA A 65 -5.10 -0.01 -3.76
CA ALA A 65 -5.12 -0.18 -2.31
C ALA A 65 -5.41 1.15 -1.60
N ILE A 66 -4.84 2.26 -2.10
CA ILE A 66 -5.09 3.61 -1.60
C ILE A 66 -6.56 3.99 -1.81
N MET A 67 -7.14 3.74 -3.00
CA MET A 67 -8.56 4.01 -3.28
C MET A 67 -9.50 3.27 -2.31
N ARG A 68 -9.21 1.99 -2.04
CA ARG A 68 -10.01 1.17 -1.13
C ARG A 68 -9.89 1.66 0.31
N ARG A 69 -8.71 2.12 0.73
CA ARG A 69 -8.49 2.72 2.04
C ARG A 69 -9.18 4.08 2.19
N LEU A 70 -9.14 4.94 1.17
CA LEU A 70 -9.86 6.23 1.17
C LEU A 70 -11.36 6.02 1.26
N LYS A 71 -11.90 5.08 0.48
CA LYS A 71 -13.32 4.70 0.54
C LYS A 71 -13.71 4.21 1.94
N TYR A 72 -12.87 3.43 2.61
CA TYR A 72 -13.10 3.00 3.99
C TYR A 72 -13.08 4.17 5.01
N LEU A 73 -12.30 5.22 4.73
CA LEU A 73 -12.20 6.41 5.58
C LEU A 73 -13.26 7.48 5.26
N ASN A 74 -14.23 7.21 4.36
CA ASN A 74 -15.18 8.19 3.80
C ASN A 74 -14.51 9.41 3.15
N ILE A 75 -13.30 9.23 2.60
CA ILE A 75 -12.57 10.26 1.84
C ILE A 75 -12.71 9.97 0.34
N GLU A 76 -12.70 11.02 -0.49
CA GLU A 76 -12.82 10.92 -1.94
C GLU A 76 -11.76 9.96 -2.54
N PRO A 77 -12.15 8.83 -3.18
CA PRO A 77 -11.22 7.83 -3.69
C PRO A 77 -10.29 8.33 -4.78
N TYR A 78 -10.71 9.35 -5.55
CA TYR A 78 -9.93 9.92 -6.63
C TYR A 78 -8.66 10.63 -6.16
N LEU A 79 -8.57 11.00 -4.88
CA LEU A 79 -7.33 11.48 -4.25
C LEU A 79 -6.20 10.44 -4.31
N ALA A 80 -6.50 9.17 -4.56
CA ALA A 80 -5.48 8.15 -4.77
C ALA A 80 -4.58 8.44 -5.99
N TRP A 81 -5.09 9.10 -7.02
CA TRP A 81 -4.28 9.46 -8.20
C TRP A 81 -3.16 10.44 -7.89
N LEU A 82 -3.32 11.25 -6.83
CA LEU A 82 -2.28 12.16 -6.37
C LEU A 82 -1.01 11.43 -5.86
N THR A 83 -1.10 10.12 -5.60
CA THR A 83 0.06 9.32 -5.22
C THR A 83 1.07 9.08 -6.36
N TYR A 84 0.73 9.48 -7.60
CA TYR A 84 1.70 9.57 -8.71
C TYR A 84 2.82 10.56 -8.41
N VAL A 85 2.53 11.64 -7.69
CA VAL A 85 3.54 12.63 -7.30
C VAL A 85 4.11 12.23 -5.94
N PRO A 86 5.41 11.90 -5.82
CA PRO A 86 5.98 11.32 -4.59
C PRO A 86 5.84 12.21 -3.36
N ILE A 87 5.87 13.54 -3.52
CA ILE A 87 5.67 14.50 -2.41
C ILE A 87 4.21 14.50 -1.95
N ILE A 88 3.25 14.44 -2.88
CA ILE A 88 1.82 14.46 -2.55
C ILE A 88 1.39 13.12 -1.96
N ASN A 89 2.01 12.01 -2.40
CA ASN A 89 1.83 10.69 -1.80
C ASN A 89 2.06 10.70 -0.27
N LEU A 90 3.08 11.42 0.21
CA LEU A 90 3.34 11.55 1.65
C LEU A 90 2.20 12.27 2.39
N ILE A 91 1.59 13.28 1.76
CA ILE A 91 0.45 14.01 2.35
C ILE A 91 -0.75 13.08 2.49
N VAL A 92 -1.06 12.31 1.44
CA VAL A 92 -2.15 11.32 1.45
C VAL A 92 -1.91 10.25 2.54
N LEU A 93 -0.67 9.77 2.68
CA LEU A 93 -0.29 8.81 3.72
C LEU A 93 -0.47 9.41 5.13
N VAL A 94 -0.05 10.65 5.35
CA VAL A 94 -0.22 11.35 6.65
C VAL A 94 -1.71 11.53 6.97
N TRP A 95 -2.53 11.87 5.98
CA TRP A 95 -3.98 11.92 6.14
C TRP A 95 -4.54 10.57 6.59
N MET A 96 -4.21 9.48 5.88
CA MET A 96 -4.65 8.13 6.23
C MET A 96 -4.23 7.64 7.62
N ILE A 97 -3.16 8.20 8.20
CA ILE A 97 -2.75 7.92 9.59
C ILE A 97 -3.64 8.66 10.60
N ARG A 98 -4.01 9.90 10.28
CA ARG A 98 -4.71 10.80 11.22
C ARG A 98 -6.23 10.60 11.21
N THR A 99 -6.82 10.29 10.05
CA THR A 99 -8.26 10.04 9.97
C THR A 99 -8.63 8.73 10.66
N LYS A 100 -9.55 8.84 11.62
CA LYS A 100 -10.28 7.70 12.16
C LYS A 100 -11.53 7.51 11.28
N PRO A 101 -11.96 6.27 11.02
CA PRO A 101 -13.24 6.08 10.37
C PRO A 101 -14.31 6.75 11.23
N GLU A 102 -15.10 7.64 10.64
CA GLU A 102 -16.35 8.09 11.28
C GLU A 102 -17.21 6.84 11.46
N VAL A 103 -17.53 6.55 12.72
CA VAL A 103 -18.31 5.40 13.20
C VAL A 103 -19.36 4.94 12.18
N ALA A 104 -19.23 3.70 11.73
CA ALA A 104 -20.34 2.91 11.21
C ALA A 104 -20.96 2.12 12.37
#